data_AF-B5EVY6-F1
#
_entry.id   AF-B5EVY6-F1
#
_cell.length_a   1.000
_cell.length_b   1.000
_cell.length_c   1.000
_cell.angle_alpha   90.00
_cell.angle_beta   90.00
_cell.angle_gamma   90.00
#
_symmetry.space_group_name_H-M   'P 1'
#
loop_
_entity.id
_entity.type
_entity.pdbx_description
1 polymer ?
#
loop_
_entity_poly.entity_id
_entity_poly.type
_entity_poly.pdbx_seq_one_letter_code
_entity_poly.pdbx_strand_id
1 'polypeptide(L)'
;MKPLFNQQGSEVPKRPKSSDSQVKNEIIKRGLTSFFSEKQSVFEANQKDTLVKIFNEHWEYACDEEELAKYVGELGVNVNQDAIVLALISVCEHLNDAYLVILTEWYQSNAIVPPYPVGSKLDKGTITGISVKEAATYEVLIYGFPESSPNRRSVKFEDAILAEEE
;
A
#
# COMPACT_ATOMS: atom_id res chain seq x y z
N MET A 1 7.13 -5.43 -15.52
CA MET A 1 6.26 -6.29 -14.70
C MET A 1 5.89 -7.51 -15.52
N LYS A 2 6.27 -8.70 -15.05
CA LYS A 2 5.88 -9.98 -15.64
C LYS A 2 4.42 -10.31 -15.24
N PRO A 3 3.66 -11.07 -16.05
CA PRO A 3 2.37 -11.59 -15.62
C PRO A 3 2.54 -12.54 -14.43
N LEU A 4 1.54 -12.56 -13.56
CA LEU A 4 1.46 -13.50 -12.42
C LEU A 4 0.43 -14.58 -12.74
N PHE A 5 0.56 -15.72 -12.07
CA PHE A 5 -0.31 -16.88 -12.30
C PHE A 5 -0.88 -17.41 -11.00
N ASN A 6 -2.08 -17.98 -11.08
CA ASN A 6 -2.72 -18.68 -9.98
C ASN A 6 -2.32 -20.17 -9.94
N GLN A 7 -2.84 -20.91 -8.95
CA GLN A 7 -2.59 -22.34 -8.79
C GLN A 7 -3.05 -23.20 -9.99
N GLN A 8 -3.99 -22.71 -10.79
CA GLN A 8 -4.47 -23.38 -12.01
C GLN A 8 -3.64 -23.00 -13.25
N GLY A 9 -2.59 -22.20 -13.10
CA GLY A 9 -1.75 -21.72 -14.21
C GLY A 9 -2.43 -20.66 -15.09
N SER A 10 -3.54 -20.07 -14.63
CA SER A 10 -4.20 -18.96 -15.32
C SER A 10 -3.57 -17.64 -14.93
N GLU A 11 -3.42 -16.73 -15.90
CA GLU A 11 -2.94 -15.37 -15.65
C GLU A 11 -3.91 -14.62 -14.73
N VAL A 12 -3.38 -13.93 -13.72
CA VAL A 12 -4.17 -13.14 -12.78
C VAL A 12 -4.20 -11.66 -13.17
N PRO A 13 -5.23 -10.90 -12.75
CA PRO A 13 -5.27 -9.46 -12.97
C PRO A 13 -4.03 -8.77 -12.38
N LYS A 14 -3.61 -7.68 -13.02
CA LYS A 14 -2.47 -6.88 -12.56
C LYS A 14 -2.68 -6.41 -11.12
N ARG A 15 -1.57 -6.29 -10.38
CA ARG A 15 -1.57 -5.74 -9.02
C ARG A 15 -2.28 -4.37 -9.02
N PRO A 16 -3.25 -4.14 -8.11
CA PRO A 16 -3.86 -2.83 -7.91
C PRO A 16 -2.78 -1.77 -7.66
N LYS A 17 -2.96 -0.59 -8.25
CA LYS A 17 -2.07 0.56 -8.06
C LYS A 17 -2.86 1.68 -7.42
N SER A 18 -2.32 2.31 -6.38
CA SER A 18 -2.94 3.47 -5.73
C SER A 18 -3.17 4.67 -6.67
N SER A 19 -2.46 4.73 -7.79
CA SER A 19 -2.65 5.75 -8.84
C SER A 19 -3.76 5.44 -9.84
N ASP A 20 -4.32 4.22 -9.84
CA ASP A 20 -5.51 3.90 -10.62
C ASP A 20 -6.73 4.56 -9.98
N SER A 21 -7.56 5.25 -10.77
CA SER A 21 -8.67 6.06 -10.23
C SER A 21 -9.71 5.22 -9.48
N GLN A 22 -9.98 3.99 -9.92
CA GLN A 22 -10.94 3.12 -9.24
C GLN A 22 -10.35 2.60 -7.93
N VAL A 23 -9.08 2.18 -7.96
CA VAL A 23 -8.37 1.72 -6.75
C VAL A 23 -8.21 2.86 -5.74
N LYS A 24 -7.80 4.05 -6.19
CA LYS A 24 -7.70 5.26 -5.36
C LYS A 24 -9.01 5.56 -4.65
N ASN A 25 -10.11 5.55 -5.40
CA ASN A 25 -11.43 5.81 -4.83
C ASN A 25 -11.82 4.79 -3.76
N GLU A 26 -11.51 3.51 -3.99
CA GLU A 26 -11.78 2.43 -3.04
C GLU A 26 -10.92 2.56 -1.77
N ILE A 27 -9.63 2.87 -1.92
CA ILE A 27 -8.72 3.17 -0.81
C ILE A 27 -9.31 4.28 0.07
N ILE A 28 -9.66 5.41 -0.55
CA ILE A 28 -10.20 6.60 0.15
C ILE A 28 -11.49 6.25 0.88
N LYS A 29 -12.43 5.55 0.22
CA LYS A 29 -13.71 5.18 0.83
C LYS A 29 -13.53 4.25 2.03
N ARG A 30 -12.70 3.21 1.91
CA ARG A 30 -12.45 2.26 3.00
C ARG A 30 -11.70 2.91 4.14
N GLY A 31 -10.63 3.62 3.84
CA GLY A 31 -9.79 4.26 4.87
C GLY A 31 -10.53 5.36 5.62
N LEU A 32 -11.28 6.25 4.94
CA LEU A 32 -12.14 7.22 5.63
C LEU A 32 -13.23 6.54 6.45
N THR A 33 -13.82 5.43 5.95
CA THR A 33 -14.80 4.68 6.76
C THR A 33 -14.18 4.11 8.03
N SER A 34 -12.95 3.61 7.96
CA SER A 34 -12.19 3.15 9.14
C SER A 34 -11.90 4.31 10.09
N PHE A 35 -11.35 5.42 9.60
CA PHE A 35 -11.02 6.59 10.39
C PHE A 35 -12.25 7.17 11.13
N PHE A 36 -13.37 7.34 10.44
CA PHE A 36 -14.61 7.84 11.06
C PHE A 36 -15.27 6.85 12.04
N SER A 37 -14.83 5.60 12.11
CA SER A 37 -15.29 4.64 13.12
C SER A 37 -14.61 4.85 14.47
N GLU A 38 -13.52 5.62 14.52
CA GLU A 38 -12.81 5.95 15.74
C GLU A 38 -13.48 7.09 16.53
N LYS A 39 -13.38 7.05 17.86
CA LYS A 39 -14.11 7.97 18.76
C LYS A 39 -13.56 9.41 18.80
N GLN A 40 -12.46 9.73 18.10
CA GLN A 40 -11.71 10.99 18.23
C GLN A 40 -11.38 11.65 16.90
N SER A 41 -12.33 11.67 15.96
CA SER A 41 -12.14 12.42 14.72
C SER A 41 -12.26 13.93 14.96
N VAL A 42 -11.26 14.70 14.53
CA VAL A 42 -11.31 16.17 14.41
C VAL A 42 -12.34 16.59 13.35
N PHE A 43 -12.67 15.69 12.41
CA PHE A 43 -13.69 15.89 11.40
C PHE A 43 -15.05 15.35 11.86
N GLU A 44 -16.11 16.07 11.51
CA GLU A 44 -17.48 15.65 11.73
C GLU A 44 -17.95 14.68 10.64
N ALA A 45 -18.89 13.77 10.96
CA ALA A 45 -19.34 12.74 10.02
C ALA A 45 -19.97 13.31 8.73
N ASN A 46 -20.57 14.50 8.79
CA ASN A 46 -21.11 15.24 7.65
C ASN A 46 -20.00 15.77 6.70
N GLN A 47 -18.73 15.82 7.12
CA GLN A 47 -17.60 16.25 6.30
C GLN A 47 -17.00 15.11 5.48
N LYS A 48 -17.40 13.86 5.74
CA LYS A 48 -16.84 12.66 5.08
C LYS A 48 -16.90 12.74 3.55
N ASP A 49 -18.04 13.13 2.97
CA ASP A 49 -18.19 13.20 1.52
C ASP A 49 -17.32 14.29 0.88
N THR A 50 -17.10 15.40 1.60
CA THR A 50 -16.21 16.45 1.11
C THR A 50 -14.74 16.02 1.22
N LEU A 51 -14.36 15.34 2.31
CA LEU A 51 -13.04 14.73 2.42
C LEU A 51 -12.82 13.70 1.30
N VAL A 52 -13.80 12.85 0.98
CA VAL A 52 -13.68 11.94 -0.18
C VAL A 52 -13.31 12.70 -1.46
N LYS A 53 -13.94 13.84 -1.74
CA LYS A 53 -13.62 14.66 -2.92
C LYS A 53 -12.19 15.22 -2.86
N ILE A 54 -11.83 15.88 -1.76
CA ILE A 54 -10.50 16.47 -1.55
C ILE A 54 -9.41 15.42 -1.72
N PHE A 55 -9.55 14.26 -1.09
CA PHE A 55 -8.56 13.19 -1.21
C PHE A 55 -8.53 12.59 -2.62
N ASN A 56 -9.65 12.48 -3.34
CA ASN A 56 -9.60 12.01 -4.73
C ASN A 56 -8.81 12.98 -5.63
N GLU A 57 -8.87 14.29 -5.35
CA GLU A 57 -8.18 15.32 -6.13
C GLU A 57 -6.72 15.49 -5.72
N HIS A 58 -6.41 15.47 -4.43
CA HIS A 58 -5.12 15.93 -3.90
C HIS A 58 -4.29 14.87 -3.18
N TRP A 59 -4.87 13.75 -2.77
CA TRP A 59 -4.11 12.70 -2.10
C TRP A 59 -3.32 11.86 -3.10
N GLU A 60 -2.09 11.53 -2.75
CA GLU A 60 -1.29 10.50 -3.41
C GLU A 60 -0.71 9.58 -2.34
N TYR A 61 -0.33 8.37 -2.73
CA TYR A 61 0.28 7.45 -1.77
C TYR A 61 1.61 8.03 -1.27
N ALA A 62 1.74 8.16 0.06
CA ALA A 62 2.82 8.88 0.74
C ALA A 62 2.87 10.40 0.44
N CYS A 63 1.71 11.04 0.24
CA CYS A 63 1.62 12.49 0.15
C CYS A 63 2.02 13.18 1.46
N ASP A 64 2.45 14.43 1.35
CA ASP A 64 2.75 15.32 2.48
C ASP A 64 1.44 15.80 3.13
N GLU A 65 1.22 15.44 4.39
CA GLU A 65 0.04 15.82 5.14
C GLU A 65 -0.05 17.34 5.40
N GLU A 66 1.08 18.06 5.43
CA GLU A 66 1.09 19.52 5.55
C GLU A 66 0.56 20.19 4.27
N GLU A 67 0.86 19.61 3.10
CA GLU A 67 0.31 20.09 1.84
C GLU A 67 -1.20 19.78 1.77
N LEU A 68 -1.58 18.58 2.18
CA LEU A 68 -2.98 18.16 2.20
C LEU A 68 -3.84 19.02 3.15
N ALA A 69 -3.26 19.47 4.27
CA ALA A 69 -3.91 20.36 5.23
C ALA A 69 -4.41 21.68 4.62
N LYS A 70 -3.77 22.17 3.55
CA LYS A 70 -4.17 23.41 2.87
C LYS A 70 -5.55 23.27 2.22
N TYR A 71 -5.81 22.13 1.59
CA TYR A 71 -7.09 21.84 0.92
C TYR A 71 -8.19 21.50 1.93
N VAL A 72 -7.82 20.88 3.05
CA VAL A 72 -8.75 20.51 4.12
C VAL A 72 -9.13 21.72 4.99
N GLY A 73 -8.24 22.70 5.15
CA GLY A 73 -8.52 23.94 5.87
C GLY A 73 -9.70 24.74 5.29
N GLU A 74 -10.00 24.56 4.00
CA GLU A 74 -11.16 25.17 3.33
C GLU A 74 -12.50 24.64 3.85
N LEU A 75 -12.51 23.52 4.59
CA LEU A 75 -13.72 22.95 5.21
C LEU A 75 -14.21 23.73 6.44
N GLY A 76 -13.53 24.81 6.84
CA GLY A 76 -13.92 25.62 7.98
C GLY A 76 -13.82 24.88 9.32
N VAL A 77 -12.89 23.91 9.41
CA VAL A 77 -12.67 23.12 10.62
C VAL A 77 -12.21 24.04 11.74
N ASN A 78 -12.92 24.03 12.87
CA ASN A 78 -12.66 24.92 14.01
C ASN A 78 -11.55 24.40 14.93
N VAL A 79 -10.39 24.08 14.35
CA VAL A 79 -9.17 23.69 15.08
C VAL A 79 -7.95 24.39 14.48
N ASN A 80 -6.84 24.42 15.23
CA ASN A 80 -5.60 24.96 14.69
C ASN A 80 -5.00 24.05 13.62
N GLN A 81 -4.09 24.59 12.82
CA GLN A 81 -3.45 23.87 11.70
C GLN A 81 -2.73 22.61 12.18
N ASP A 82 -2.05 22.65 13.33
CA ASP A 82 -1.36 21.49 13.90
C ASP A 82 -2.31 20.31 14.17
N ALA A 83 -3.51 20.58 14.72
CA ALA A 83 -4.50 19.54 14.96
C ALA A 83 -5.07 18.95 13.65
N ILE A 84 -5.16 19.76 12.59
CA ILE A 84 -5.54 19.26 11.25
C ILE A 84 -4.45 18.34 10.72
N VAL A 85 -3.18 18.73 10.79
CA VAL A 85 -2.06 17.91 10.31
C VAL A 85 -2.00 16.58 11.06
N LEU A 86 -2.12 16.59 12.40
CA LEU A 86 -2.17 15.36 13.19
C LEU A 86 -3.34 14.44 12.81
N ALA A 87 -4.51 15.01 12.56
CA ALA A 87 -5.66 14.25 12.07
C ALA A 87 -5.39 13.67 10.68
N LEU A 88 -4.71 14.40 9.79
CA LEU A 88 -4.37 13.94 8.45
C LEU A 88 -3.31 12.84 8.43
N ILE A 89 -2.35 12.85 9.36
CA ILE A 89 -1.43 11.73 9.56
C ILE A 89 -2.23 10.46 9.86
N SER A 90 -3.15 10.53 10.81
CA SER A 90 -4.02 9.39 11.16
C SER A 90 -4.90 8.97 9.96
N VAL A 91 -5.50 9.91 9.23
CA VAL A 91 -6.26 9.57 8.02
C VAL A 91 -5.38 8.85 7.00
N CYS A 92 -4.16 9.34 6.74
CA CYS A 92 -3.23 8.75 5.79
C CYS A 92 -2.78 7.35 6.22
N GLU A 93 -2.58 7.10 7.52
CA GLU A 93 -2.36 5.76 8.07
C GLU A 93 -3.52 4.82 7.71
N HIS A 94 -4.77 5.23 7.94
CA HIS A 94 -5.94 4.41 7.55
C HIS A 94 -6.06 4.21 6.03
N LEU A 95 -5.69 5.20 5.20
CA LEU A 95 -5.67 5.03 3.75
C LEU A 95 -4.59 4.00 3.34
N ASN A 96 -3.42 4.05 3.95
CA ASN A 96 -2.34 3.09 3.70
C ASN A 96 -2.76 1.68 4.11
N ASP A 97 -3.39 1.52 5.28
CA ASP A 97 -3.93 0.24 5.75
C ASP A 97 -5.01 -0.29 4.80
N ALA A 98 -5.93 0.58 4.36
CA ALA A 98 -6.95 0.20 3.38
C ALA A 98 -6.32 -0.30 2.06
N TYR A 99 -5.22 0.31 1.62
CA TYR A 99 -4.51 -0.16 0.44
C TYR A 99 -3.86 -1.53 0.66
N LEU A 100 -3.26 -1.78 1.83
CA LEU A 100 -2.71 -3.10 2.17
C LEU A 100 -3.80 -4.18 2.23
N VAL A 101 -4.99 -3.85 2.72
CA VAL A 101 -6.16 -4.73 2.70
C VAL A 101 -6.56 -5.06 1.27
N ILE A 102 -6.68 -4.07 0.39
CA ILE A 102 -7.01 -4.28 -1.04
C ILE A 102 -5.99 -5.20 -1.71
N LEU A 103 -4.68 -5.00 -1.45
CA LEU A 103 -3.63 -5.85 -1.99
C LEU A 103 -3.71 -7.28 -1.45
N THR A 104 -4.05 -7.44 -0.17
CA THR A 104 -4.23 -8.75 0.47
C THR A 104 -5.43 -9.49 -0.12
N GLU A 105 -6.57 -8.81 -0.28
CA GLU A 105 -7.76 -9.36 -0.93
C GLU A 105 -7.48 -9.76 -2.37
N TRP A 106 -6.78 -8.92 -3.14
CA TRP A 106 -6.36 -9.25 -4.51
C TRP A 106 -5.49 -10.51 -4.54
N TYR A 107 -4.49 -10.60 -3.65
CA TYR A 107 -3.60 -11.77 -3.58
C TYR A 107 -4.35 -13.06 -3.24
N GLN A 108 -5.23 -13.00 -2.24
CA GLN A 108 -5.99 -14.16 -1.77
C GLN A 108 -7.06 -14.60 -2.78
N SER A 109 -7.86 -13.67 -3.28
CA SER A 109 -8.96 -13.96 -4.23
C SER A 109 -8.47 -14.54 -5.56
N ASN A 110 -7.23 -14.24 -5.94
CA ASN A 110 -6.62 -14.76 -7.16
C ASN A 110 -5.71 -15.98 -6.92
N ALA A 111 -5.59 -16.47 -5.67
CA ALA A 111 -4.75 -17.62 -5.31
C ALA A 111 -3.35 -17.56 -5.96
N ILE A 112 -2.72 -16.38 -5.92
CA ILE A 112 -1.48 -16.09 -6.66
C ILE A 112 -0.35 -16.96 -6.12
N VAL A 113 0.38 -17.60 -7.03
CA VAL A 113 1.55 -18.42 -6.70
C VAL A 113 2.82 -17.60 -6.88
N PRO A 114 3.79 -17.66 -5.93
CA PRO A 114 5.09 -17.04 -6.10
C PRO A 114 5.80 -17.55 -7.36
N PRO A 115 6.29 -16.69 -8.26
CA PRO A 115 6.95 -17.12 -9.50
C PRO A 115 8.20 -17.98 -9.30
N TYR A 116 8.90 -17.76 -8.19
CA TYR A 116 10.14 -18.42 -7.81
C TYR A 116 10.07 -18.93 -6.36
N PRO A 117 10.69 -20.09 -6.05
CA PRO A 117 10.75 -20.61 -4.68
C PRO A 117 11.73 -19.83 -3.80
N VAL A 118 11.56 -19.95 -2.48
CA VAL A 118 12.54 -19.48 -1.48
C VAL A 118 13.89 -20.16 -1.74
N GLY A 119 14.98 -19.39 -1.62
CA GLY A 119 16.34 -19.80 -1.97
C GLY A 119 16.76 -19.41 -3.39
N SER A 120 15.82 -18.97 -4.25
CA SER A 120 16.18 -18.49 -5.60
C SER A 120 17.02 -17.22 -5.54
N LYS A 121 17.99 -17.12 -6.46
CA LYS A 121 18.85 -15.95 -6.63
C LYS A 121 18.21 -14.97 -7.61
N LEU A 122 17.96 -13.76 -7.16
CA LEU A 122 17.53 -12.62 -7.96
C LEU A 122 18.71 -11.69 -8.24
N ASP A 123 18.60 -10.84 -9.26
CA ASP A 123 19.52 -9.73 -9.54
C ASP A 123 19.87 -8.86 -8.31
N LYS A 124 18.98 -8.86 -7.31
CA LYS A 124 19.05 -8.03 -6.10
C LYS A 124 19.45 -8.79 -4.83
N GLY A 125 19.60 -10.12 -4.87
CA GLY A 125 19.88 -10.93 -3.68
C GLY A 125 19.19 -12.30 -3.67
N THR A 126 19.17 -12.99 -2.54
CA THR A 126 18.54 -14.31 -2.39
C THR A 126 17.17 -14.20 -1.72
N ILE A 127 16.14 -14.86 -2.27
CA ILE A 127 14.81 -14.91 -1.66
C ILE A 127 14.91 -15.69 -0.33
N THR A 128 14.62 -15.05 0.78
CA THR A 128 14.60 -15.67 2.12
C THR A 128 13.20 -16.00 2.60
N GLY A 129 12.17 -15.42 1.99
CA GLY A 129 10.78 -15.66 2.36
C GLY A 129 9.78 -14.86 1.53
N ILE A 130 8.52 -15.02 1.88
CA ILE A 130 7.42 -14.20 1.39
C ILE A 130 7.07 -13.21 2.50
N SER A 131 6.93 -11.93 2.16
CA SER A 131 6.64 -10.88 3.12
C SER A 131 5.30 -11.12 3.79
N VAL A 132 5.27 -10.96 5.12
CA VAL A 132 4.02 -10.93 5.90
C VAL A 132 3.38 -9.55 5.93
N LYS A 133 4.12 -8.51 5.48
CA LYS A 133 3.69 -7.11 5.51
C LYS A 133 3.04 -6.65 4.21
N GLU A 134 3.50 -7.19 3.09
CA GLU A 134 3.01 -6.83 1.75
C GLU A 134 2.62 -8.08 0.96
N ALA A 135 1.42 -8.06 0.39
CA ALA A 135 0.92 -9.14 -0.43
C ALA A 135 1.72 -9.31 -1.74
N ALA A 136 1.93 -10.57 -2.15
CA ALA A 136 2.70 -10.95 -3.34
C ALA A 136 4.11 -10.31 -3.41
N THR A 137 4.81 -10.24 -2.28
CA THR A 137 6.13 -9.62 -2.18
C THR A 137 7.11 -10.60 -1.52
N TYR A 138 8.32 -10.69 -2.06
CA TYR A 138 9.44 -11.44 -1.47
C TYR A 138 10.20 -10.60 -0.45
N GLU A 139 10.73 -11.27 0.57
CA GLU A 139 11.85 -10.78 1.35
C GLU A 139 13.15 -11.32 0.74
N VAL A 140 14.05 -10.41 0.35
CA VAL A 140 15.27 -10.74 -0.37
C VAL A 140 16.48 -10.26 0.42
N LEU A 141 17.33 -11.19 0.86
CA LEU A 141 18.61 -10.87 1.48
C LEU A 141 19.56 -10.29 0.44
N ILE A 142 20.05 -9.08 0.69
CA ILE A 142 20.95 -8.36 -0.21
C ILE A 142 22.29 -9.10 -0.30
N TYR A 143 22.86 -9.21 -1.50
CA TYR A 143 24.18 -9.84 -1.68
C TYR A 143 25.26 -9.18 -0.84
N GLY A 144 26.22 -10.00 -0.38
CA GLY A 144 27.32 -9.57 0.49
C GLY A 144 26.99 -9.54 1.98
N PHE A 145 25.72 -9.68 2.38
CA PHE A 145 25.35 -9.80 3.78
C PHE A 145 25.23 -11.27 4.23
N PRO A 146 25.60 -11.58 5.49
CA PRO A 146 25.38 -12.92 6.04
C PRO A 146 23.89 -13.20 6.23
N GLU A 147 23.49 -14.48 6.21
CA GLU A 147 22.08 -14.90 6.29
C GLU A 147 21.36 -14.38 7.54
N SER A 148 22.08 -14.25 8.66
CA SER A 148 21.57 -13.72 9.93
C SER A 148 21.35 -12.20 9.92
N SER A 149 21.87 -11.47 8.92
CA SER A 149 21.79 -10.01 8.84
C SER A 149 20.37 -9.54 8.59
N PRO A 150 19.87 -8.48 9.27
CA PRO A 150 18.53 -7.95 9.00
C PRO A 150 18.37 -7.30 7.62
N ASN A 151 19.43 -7.17 6.82
CA ASN A 151 19.45 -6.42 5.57
C ASN A 151 18.71 -7.10 4.41
N ARG A 152 17.38 -7.00 4.45
CA ARG A 152 16.45 -7.56 3.47
C ARG A 152 15.73 -6.41 2.77
N ARG A 153 15.40 -6.62 1.50
CA ARG A 153 14.57 -5.71 0.71
C ARG A 153 13.31 -6.42 0.25
N SER A 154 12.24 -5.65 0.14
CA SER A 154 10.99 -6.08 -0.47
C SER A 154 11.12 -6.11 -2.00
N VAL A 155 10.71 -7.21 -2.63
CA VAL A 155 10.64 -7.33 -4.10
C VAL A 155 9.30 -7.93 -4.50
N LYS A 156 8.49 -7.16 -5.22
CA LYS A 156 7.20 -7.63 -5.76
C LYS A 156 7.40 -8.83 -6.68
N PHE A 157 6.50 -9.81 -6.64
CA PHE A 157 6.59 -11.03 -7.45
C PHE A 157 6.78 -10.73 -8.94
N GLU A 158 6.02 -9.76 -9.47
CA GLU A 158 6.06 -9.39 -10.88
C GLU A 158 7.30 -8.58 -11.30
N ASP A 159 8.08 -8.11 -10.32
CA ASP A 159 9.34 -7.37 -10.50
C ASP A 159 10.57 -8.23 -10.19
N ALA A 160 10.37 -9.51 -9.86
CA ALA A 160 11.45 -10.45 -9.59
C ALA A 160 12.13 -10.87 -10.90
N ILE A 161 13.46 -10.71 -10.93
CA ILE A 161 14.32 -11.07 -12.06
C ILE A 161 15.40 -12.00 -11.50
N LEU A 162 15.50 -13.22 -12.04
CA LEU A 162 16.56 -14.16 -11.66
C LEU A 162 17.94 -13.55 -12.00
N ALA A 163 18.92 -13.81 -11.15
CA ALA A 163 20.32 -13.48 -11.49
C ALA A 163 20.74 -14.28 -12.74
N GLU A 164 21.52 -13.66 -13.63
CA GLU A 164 22.15 -14.39 -14.73
C GLU A 164 23.14 -15.41 -14.14
N GLU A 165 23.14 -16.64 -14.67
CA GLU A 165 24.14 -17.63 -14.31
C GLU A 165 25.47 -17.21 -14.97
N GLU A 166 26.47 -16.86 -14.15
CA GLU A 166 27.87 -16.72 -14.59
C GLU A 166 28.51 -18.08 -14.84
#